data_AF-A0A7C5K276-F1
#
_entry.id   AF-A0A7C5K276-F1
#
_cell.length_a   1.000
_cell.length_b   1.000
_cell.length_c   1.000
_cell.angle_alpha   90.00
_cell.angle_beta   90.00
_cell.angle_gamma   90.00
#
_symmetry.space_group_name_H-M   'P 1'
#
loop_
_entity.id
_entity.type
_entity.pdbx_description
1 polymer ?
#
loop_
_entity_poly.entity_id
_entity_poly.type
_entity_poly.pdbx_seq_one_letter_code
_entity_poly.pdbx_strand_id
1 'polypeptide(L)'
;MVDVYVEGLRPRVLAEFERLGRAVPKREVRRLSDEELKKQRDIAEKSREEFMKKTGIKEQPKQEKKEEHIISPYTFDNGAMVSDLRELRDAIEPMGAEILRNALTGTNKLSEWIRNELKNEALASAIEKAKTKKDILDSIDAELSKSEKKDEKDKKEGVQTK
;
A
#
# COMPACT_ATOMS: atom_id res chain seq x y z
N MET A 1 14.94 -6.35 8.22
CA MET A 1 16.10 -6.72 7.37
C MET A 1 17.43 -6.15 7.89
N VAL A 2 17.45 -4.94 8.46
CA VAL A 2 18.66 -4.34 9.04
C VAL A 2 19.16 -5.08 10.29
N ASP A 3 18.26 -5.56 11.16
CA ASP A 3 18.65 -6.21 12.42
C ASP A 3 19.42 -7.53 12.22
N VAL A 4 19.04 -8.33 11.21
CA VAL A 4 19.73 -9.59 10.87
C VAL A 4 21.19 -9.33 10.44
N TYR A 5 21.45 -8.23 9.74
CA TYR A 5 22.80 -7.86 9.31
C TYR A 5 23.66 -7.35 10.48
N VAL A 6 23.05 -6.68 11.45
CA VAL A 6 23.73 -6.16 12.64
C VAL A 6 24.08 -7.29 13.62
N GLU A 7 23.22 -8.30 13.75
CA GLU A 7 23.47 -9.48 14.60
C GLU A 7 24.66 -10.31 14.11
N GLY A 8 24.81 -10.51 12.80
CA GLY A 8 25.95 -11.22 12.23
C GLY A 8 27.28 -10.47 12.31
N LEU A 9 27.24 -9.12 12.31
CA LEU A 9 28.43 -8.28 12.40
C LEU A 9 28.95 -8.10 13.83
N ARG A 10 28.07 -8.18 14.83
CA ARG A 10 28.42 -8.06 16.25
C ARG A 10 29.60 -8.96 16.69
N PRO A 11 29.60 -10.28 16.47
CA PRO A 11 30.70 -11.13 16.93
C PRO A 11 32.04 -10.79 16.27
N ARG A 12 32.03 -10.36 15.00
CA ARG A 12 33.25 -9.98 14.28
C ARG A 12 33.86 -8.70 14.86
N VAL A 13 33.02 -7.72 15.17
CA VAL A 13 33.47 -6.47 15.79
C VAL A 13 34.05 -6.72 17.18
N LEU A 14 33.40 -7.57 18.00
CA LEU A 14 33.91 -7.94 19.32
C LEU A 14 35.29 -8.59 19.26
N ALA A 15 35.50 -9.53 18.32
CA ALA A 15 36.79 -10.19 18.12
C ALA A 15 37.92 -9.19 17.75
N GLU A 16 37.64 -8.18 16.93
CA GLU A 16 38.64 -7.15 16.61
C GLU A 16 39.00 -6.27 17.81
N PHE A 17 38.02 -5.93 18.66
CA PHE A 17 38.27 -5.18 19.89
C PHE A 17 39.10 -5.99 20.90
N GLU A 18 38.82 -7.29 21.05
CA GLU A 18 39.61 -8.22 21.87
C GLU A 18 41.05 -8.36 21.35
N ARG A 19 41.23 -8.51 20.03
CA ARG A 19 42.55 -8.57 19.37
C ARG A 19 43.37 -7.29 19.59
N LEU A 20 42.71 -6.14 19.65
CA LEU A 20 43.34 -4.84 19.92
C LEU A 20 43.54 -4.57 21.43
N GLY A 21 43.09 -5.48 22.31
CA GLY A 21 43.17 -5.32 23.75
C GLY A 21 42.32 -4.16 24.30
N ARG A 22 41.28 -3.74 23.55
CA ARG A 22 40.43 -2.60 23.90
C ARG A 22 39.00 -3.06 24.19
N ALA A 23 38.37 -2.51 25.21
CA ALA A 23 36.96 -2.76 25.47
C ALA A 23 36.08 -2.02 24.44
N VAL A 24 34.97 -2.64 24.04
CA VAL A 24 33.97 -1.97 23.19
C VAL A 24 33.42 -0.75 23.94
N PRO A 25 33.46 0.45 23.33
CA PRO A 25 32.94 1.64 23.99
C PRO A 25 31.46 1.44 24.28
N LYS A 26 31.07 1.68 25.54
CA LYS A 26 29.66 1.66 25.92
C LYS A 26 28.94 2.81 25.21
N ARG A 27 27.75 2.53 24.68
CA ARG A 27 26.92 3.55 24.05
C ARG A 27 26.53 4.60 25.08
N GLU A 28 27.09 5.80 24.97
CA GLU A 28 26.65 6.94 25.75
C GLU A 28 25.46 7.61 25.06
N VAL A 29 24.29 7.53 25.67
CA VAL A 29 23.13 8.29 25.22
C VAL A 29 23.23 9.69 25.81
N ARG A 30 23.71 10.65 25.02
CA ARG A 30 23.72 12.06 25.42
C ARG A 30 22.30 12.60 25.36
N ARG A 31 21.81 13.09 26.50
CA ARG A 31 20.57 13.88 26.55
C ARG A 31 20.92 15.28 26.07
N LEU A 32 20.40 15.66 24.91
CA LEU A 32 20.54 17.04 24.42
C LEU A 32 19.53 17.93 25.13
N SER A 33 19.91 19.18 25.36
CA SER A 33 18.98 20.21 25.83
C SER A 33 18.07 20.69 24.69
N ASP A 34 16.93 21.29 25.02
CA ASP A 34 16.00 21.84 24.03
C ASP A 34 16.64 22.91 23.13
N GLU A 35 17.64 23.63 23.65
CA GLU A 35 18.41 24.63 22.89
C GLU A 35 19.33 23.98 21.87
N GLU A 36 19.97 22.86 22.21
CA GLU A 36 20.82 22.11 21.29
C GLU A 36 20.00 21.45 20.19
N LEU A 37 18.80 20.96 20.51
CA LEU A 37 17.86 20.42 19.54
C LEU A 37 17.42 21.46 18.51
N LYS A 38 17.13 22.69 18.95
CA LYS A 38 16.81 23.81 18.06
C LYS A 38 17.99 24.16 17.15
N LYS A 39 19.19 24.28 17.70
CA LYS A 39 20.41 24.55 16.90
C LYS A 39 20.67 23.46 15.86
N GLN A 40 20.52 22.19 16.23
CA GLN A 40 20.67 21.05 15.31
C GLN A 40 19.64 21.11 14.18
N ARG A 41 18.39 21.46 14.50
CA ARG A 41 17.33 21.64 13.51
C ARG A 41 17.66 22.77 12.54
N ASP A 42 18.08 23.93 13.03
CA ASP A 42 18.42 25.09 12.18
C ASP A 42 19.60 24.78 11.25
N ILE A 43 20.61 24.04 11.74
CA ILE A 43 21.74 23.58 10.93
C ILE A 43 21.28 22.62 9.83
N ALA A 44 20.37 21.69 10.17
CA ALA A 44 19.82 20.74 9.21
C ALA A 44 18.97 21.44 8.13
N GLU A 45 18.15 22.42 8.51
CA GLU A 45 17.35 23.23 7.58
C GLU A 45 18.26 24.03 6.63
N LYS A 46 19.29 24.70 7.15
CA LYS A 46 20.27 25.44 6.31
C LYS A 46 21.05 24.52 5.36
N SER A 47 21.52 23.38 5.85
CA SER A 47 22.24 22.41 5.02
C SER A 47 21.37 21.87 3.89
N ARG A 48 20.08 21.68 4.18
CA ARG A 48 19.08 21.25 3.21
C ARG A 48 18.81 22.34 2.18
N GLU A 49 18.63 23.59 2.58
CA GLU A 49 18.47 24.70 1.64
C GLU A 49 19.68 24.87 0.71
N GLU A 50 20.90 24.78 1.25
CA GLU A 50 22.12 24.84 0.46
C GLU A 50 22.23 23.68 -0.54
N PHE A 51 21.86 22.47 -0.10
CA PHE A 51 21.81 21.31 -0.98
C PHE A 51 20.79 21.52 -2.10
N MET A 52 19.56 21.92 -1.77
CA MET A 52 18.50 22.17 -2.75
C MET A 52 18.88 23.28 -3.75
N LYS A 53 19.53 24.36 -3.30
CA LYS A 53 20.07 25.42 -4.16
C LYS A 53 21.15 24.90 -5.11
N LYS A 54 22.00 23.98 -4.66
CA LYS A 54 23.07 23.36 -5.49
C LYS A 54 22.53 22.33 -6.48
N THR A 55 21.53 21.53 -6.10
CA THR A 55 21.02 20.44 -6.95
C THR A 55 19.80 20.81 -7.79
N GLY A 56 19.18 21.97 -7.56
CA GLY A 56 17.98 22.41 -8.31
C GLY A 56 16.74 21.55 -8.08
N ILE A 57 16.79 20.61 -7.12
CA ILE A 57 15.67 19.75 -6.74
C ILE A 57 14.75 20.59 -5.87
N LYS A 58 13.49 20.76 -6.29
CA LYS A 58 12.46 21.35 -5.43
C LYS A 58 11.95 20.27 -4.48
N GLU A 59 11.73 20.68 -3.24
CA GLU A 59 11.12 19.88 -2.19
C GLU A 59 9.78 19.32 -2.69
N GLN A 60 9.72 18.01 -2.90
CA GLN A 60 8.46 17.36 -3.26
C GLN A 60 7.52 17.47 -2.05
N PRO A 61 6.26 17.90 -2.25
CA PRO A 61 5.28 17.89 -1.18
C PRO A 61 5.17 16.47 -0.64
N LYS A 62 5.22 16.35 0.67
CA LYS A 62 5.03 15.10 1.41
C LYS A 62 3.73 14.49 0.91
N GLN A 63 3.80 13.42 0.12
CA GLN A 63 2.62 12.68 -0.30
C GLN A 63 1.86 12.31 0.96
N GLU A 64 0.67 12.89 1.13
CA GLU A 64 -0.29 12.46 2.13
C GLU A 64 -0.46 10.96 1.92
N LYS A 65 -0.07 10.16 2.92
CA LYS A 65 -0.37 8.73 2.91
C LYS A 65 -1.90 8.63 2.82
N LYS A 66 -2.41 8.20 1.66
CA LYS A 66 -3.78 7.73 1.54
C LYS A 66 -4.01 6.78 2.71
N GLU A 67 -5.03 7.05 3.53
CA GLU A 67 -5.43 6.16 4.61
C GLU A 67 -5.56 4.75 4.03
N GLU A 68 -4.72 3.82 4.51
CA GLU A 68 -4.78 2.42 4.11
C GLU A 68 -6.10 1.87 4.63
N HIS A 69 -7.13 1.88 3.79
CA HIS A 69 -8.42 1.29 4.10
C HIS A 69 -8.22 -0.22 4.22
N ILE A 70 -8.30 -0.73 5.44
CA ILE A 70 -8.27 -2.17 5.71
C ILE A 70 -9.60 -2.72 5.21
N ILE A 71 -9.56 -3.36 4.03
CA ILE A 71 -10.70 -4.00 3.40
C ILE A 71 -10.97 -5.34 4.09
N SER A 72 -12.21 -5.57 4.51
CA SER A 72 -12.64 -6.90 4.95
C SER A 72 -12.85 -7.79 3.72
N PRO A 73 -12.20 -8.97 3.60
CA PRO A 73 -12.39 -9.84 2.45
C PRO A 73 -13.79 -10.46 2.40
N TYR A 74 -14.31 -10.66 1.20
CA TYR A 74 -15.55 -11.39 0.97
C TYR A 74 -15.27 -12.88 0.89
N THR A 75 -16.07 -13.69 1.58
CA THR A 75 -15.95 -15.16 1.57
C THR A 75 -17.15 -15.78 0.88
N PHE A 76 -16.89 -16.59 -0.15
CA PHE A 76 -17.90 -17.38 -0.86
C PHE A 76 -18.25 -18.66 -0.09
N ASP A 77 -19.39 -19.27 -0.41
CA ASP A 77 -19.86 -20.53 0.20
C ASP A 77 -18.88 -21.70 0.02
N ASN A 78 -18.03 -21.66 -1.01
CA ASN A 78 -16.98 -22.65 -1.25
C ASN A 78 -15.67 -22.36 -0.47
N GLY A 79 -15.66 -21.34 0.38
CA GLY A 79 -14.50 -20.92 1.16
C GLY A 79 -13.49 -20.05 0.41
N ALA A 80 -13.75 -19.70 -0.86
CA ALA A 80 -12.89 -18.75 -1.58
C ALA A 80 -13.02 -17.36 -0.95
N MET A 81 -11.89 -16.69 -0.72
CA MET A 81 -11.84 -15.34 -0.17
C MET A 81 -11.30 -14.37 -1.21
N VAL A 82 -11.92 -13.20 -1.33
CA VAL A 82 -11.50 -12.15 -2.27
C VAL A 82 -11.44 -10.81 -1.56
N SER A 83 -10.35 -10.09 -1.76
CA SER A 83 -10.07 -8.80 -1.14
C SER A 83 -10.02 -7.66 -2.14
N ASP A 84 -9.83 -7.96 -3.43
CA ASP A 84 -9.83 -7.00 -4.51
C ASP A 84 -10.69 -7.44 -5.72
N LEU A 85 -10.82 -6.53 -6.69
CA LEU A 85 -11.65 -6.75 -7.88
C LEU A 85 -11.04 -7.77 -8.87
N ARG A 86 -9.71 -7.92 -8.90
CA ARG A 86 -9.00 -8.87 -9.78
C ARG A 86 -9.15 -10.29 -9.23
N GLU A 87 -8.94 -10.46 -7.93
CA GLU A 87 -9.21 -11.68 -7.19
C GLU A 87 -10.66 -12.09 -7.34
N LEU A 88 -11.61 -11.14 -7.29
CA LEU A 88 -13.02 -11.42 -7.56
C LEU A 88 -13.22 -11.99 -8.97
N ARG A 89 -12.66 -11.34 -9.99
CA ARG A 89 -12.75 -11.81 -11.39
C ARG A 89 -12.18 -13.21 -11.55
N ASP A 90 -10.99 -13.45 -11.03
CA ASP A 90 -10.27 -14.72 -11.14
C ASP A 90 -10.92 -15.84 -10.30
N ALA A 91 -11.55 -15.51 -9.18
CA ALA A 91 -12.30 -16.47 -8.38
C ALA A 91 -13.61 -16.88 -9.08
N ILE A 92 -14.30 -15.95 -9.74
CA ILE A 92 -15.57 -16.20 -10.43
C ILE A 92 -15.38 -17.09 -11.67
N GLU A 93 -14.28 -16.91 -12.43
CA GLU A 93 -14.03 -17.64 -13.68
C GLU A 93 -14.08 -19.18 -13.57
N PRO A 94 -13.45 -19.85 -12.59
CA PRO A 94 -13.60 -21.28 -12.36
C PRO A 94 -14.83 -21.65 -11.52
N MET A 95 -15.54 -20.67 -10.91
CA MET A 95 -16.62 -20.94 -9.98
C MET A 95 -17.86 -21.55 -10.64
N GLY A 96 -18.49 -22.51 -9.97
CA GLY A 96 -19.76 -23.10 -10.40
C GLY A 96 -20.91 -22.09 -10.32
N ALA A 97 -21.87 -22.19 -11.26
CA ALA A 97 -23.01 -21.27 -11.35
C ALA A 97 -23.91 -21.27 -10.10
N GLU A 98 -23.97 -22.39 -9.37
CA GLU A 98 -24.78 -22.52 -8.15
C GLU A 98 -24.25 -21.64 -7.00
N ILE A 99 -22.92 -21.57 -6.81
CA ILE A 99 -22.30 -20.73 -5.78
C ILE A 99 -22.54 -19.24 -6.08
N LEU A 100 -22.43 -18.86 -7.36
CA LEU A 100 -22.72 -17.50 -7.79
C LEU A 100 -24.20 -17.17 -7.63
N ARG A 101 -25.10 -18.10 -7.94
CA ARG A 101 -26.53 -17.90 -7.69
C ARG A 101 -26.77 -17.61 -6.22
N ASN A 102 -26.27 -18.41 -5.29
CA ASN A 102 -26.44 -18.15 -3.86
C ASN A 102 -25.90 -16.78 -3.44
N ALA A 103 -24.76 -16.35 -3.99
CA ALA A 103 -24.20 -15.02 -3.72
C ALA A 103 -25.07 -13.86 -4.27
N LEU A 104 -25.87 -14.11 -5.31
CA LEU A 104 -26.71 -13.13 -6.00
C LEU A 104 -28.20 -13.19 -5.61
N THR A 105 -28.68 -14.34 -5.12
CA THR A 105 -30.08 -14.54 -4.69
C THR A 105 -30.21 -14.40 -3.18
N GLY A 106 -31.15 -13.57 -2.73
CA GLY A 106 -31.36 -13.24 -1.31
C GLY A 106 -30.87 -11.82 -0.99
N THR A 107 -30.24 -11.64 0.17
CA THR A 107 -29.44 -10.43 0.47
C THR A 107 -28.20 -10.49 -0.41
N ASN A 108 -28.10 -9.61 -1.40
CA ASN A 108 -26.99 -9.59 -2.36
C ASN A 108 -25.70 -9.08 -1.68
N LYS A 109 -25.16 -9.91 -0.78
CA LYS A 109 -23.99 -9.61 0.05
C LYS A 109 -22.76 -9.25 -0.78
N LEU A 110 -22.67 -9.78 -2.00
CA LEU A 110 -21.58 -9.45 -2.92
C LEU A 110 -21.69 -7.99 -3.37
N SER A 111 -22.86 -7.54 -3.81
CA SER A 111 -23.07 -6.12 -4.17
C SER A 111 -22.87 -5.18 -2.98
N GLU A 112 -23.32 -5.57 -1.78
CA GLU A 112 -23.12 -4.79 -0.55
C GLU A 112 -21.63 -4.70 -0.19
N TRP A 113 -20.89 -5.78 -0.30
CA TRP A 113 -19.44 -5.79 -0.09
C TRP A 113 -18.72 -4.87 -1.07
N ILE A 114 -19.05 -4.91 -2.37
CA ILE A 114 -18.47 -4.03 -3.38
C ILE A 114 -18.78 -2.56 -3.10
N ARG A 115 -19.99 -2.27 -2.64
CA ARG A 115 -20.42 -0.91 -2.24
C ARG A 115 -19.64 -0.40 -1.03
N ASN A 116 -19.49 -1.22 0.00
CA ASN A 116 -18.93 -0.79 1.28
C ASN A 116 -17.39 -0.78 1.28
N GLU A 117 -16.78 -1.84 0.76
CA GLU A 117 -15.33 -2.06 0.83
C GLU A 117 -14.60 -1.49 -0.38
N LEU A 118 -15.13 -1.71 -1.59
CA LEU A 118 -14.53 -1.20 -2.82
C LEU A 118 -15.03 0.20 -3.20
N LYS A 119 -16.02 0.73 -2.47
CA LYS A 119 -16.65 2.04 -2.70
C LYS A 119 -17.09 2.25 -4.15
N ASN A 120 -17.51 1.17 -4.83
CA ASN A 120 -17.88 1.18 -6.24
C ASN A 120 -19.38 0.94 -6.44
N GLU A 121 -20.14 2.02 -6.43
CA GLU A 121 -21.60 1.93 -6.57
C GLU A 121 -22.09 1.52 -7.96
N ALA A 122 -21.34 1.91 -8.99
CA ALA A 122 -21.69 1.56 -10.36
C ALA A 122 -21.58 0.04 -10.57
N LEU A 123 -20.50 -0.56 -10.05
CA LEU A 123 -20.28 -2.00 -10.12
C LEU A 123 -21.27 -2.77 -9.22
N ALA A 124 -21.50 -2.31 -7.99
CA ALA A 124 -22.46 -2.92 -7.08
C ALA A 124 -23.87 -2.99 -7.72
N SER A 125 -24.33 -1.88 -8.32
CA SER A 125 -25.62 -1.80 -8.99
C SER A 125 -25.71 -2.68 -10.26
N ALA A 126 -24.59 -2.87 -10.96
CA ALA A 126 -24.52 -3.75 -12.13
C ALA A 126 -24.62 -5.23 -11.71
N ILE A 127 -23.88 -5.62 -10.67
CA ILE A 127 -23.89 -6.98 -10.12
C ILE A 127 -25.24 -7.32 -9.47
N GLU A 128 -25.93 -6.34 -8.90
CA GLU A 128 -27.28 -6.53 -8.36
C GLU A 128 -28.31 -6.94 -9.43
N LYS A 129 -28.13 -6.46 -10.66
CA LYS A 129 -29.01 -6.76 -11.80
C LYS A 129 -28.55 -7.96 -12.62
N ALA A 130 -27.32 -8.43 -12.39
CA ALA A 130 -26.73 -9.53 -13.15
C ALA A 130 -27.41 -10.85 -12.78
N LYS A 131 -27.84 -11.60 -13.81
CA LYS A 131 -28.51 -12.90 -13.64
C LYS A 131 -27.63 -14.07 -14.03
N THR A 132 -26.61 -13.82 -14.85
CA THR A 132 -25.71 -14.84 -15.34
C THR A 132 -24.28 -14.55 -14.92
N LYS A 133 -23.49 -15.61 -14.80
CA LYS A 133 -22.04 -15.53 -14.55
C LYS A 133 -21.32 -14.64 -15.56
N LYS A 134 -21.75 -14.69 -16.83
CA LYS A 134 -21.18 -13.89 -17.90
C LYS A 134 -21.41 -12.39 -17.68
N ASP A 135 -22.63 -12.00 -17.32
CA ASP A 135 -22.95 -10.58 -17.07
C ASP A 135 -22.10 -9.99 -15.93
N ILE A 136 -21.78 -10.81 -14.93
CA ILE A 136 -20.93 -10.41 -13.80
C ILE A 136 -19.49 -10.22 -14.25
N LEU A 137 -18.92 -11.18 -14.98
CA LEU A 137 -17.57 -11.09 -15.51
C LEU A 137 -17.42 -9.89 -16.45
N ASP A 138 -18.36 -9.68 -17.36
CA ASP A 138 -18.36 -8.54 -18.29
C ASP A 138 -18.43 -7.20 -17.52
N SER A 139 -19.20 -7.14 -16.42
CA SER A 139 -19.29 -5.94 -15.57
C SER A 139 -17.99 -5.66 -14.83
N ILE A 140 -17.33 -6.71 -14.32
CA ILE A 140 -16.04 -6.59 -13.62
C ILE A 140 -14.92 -6.20 -14.60
N ASP A 141 -14.84 -6.84 -15.77
CA ASP A 141 -13.84 -6.57 -16.80
C ASP A 141 -13.96 -5.14 -17.34
N ALA A 142 -15.19 -4.65 -17.51
CA ALA A 142 -15.45 -3.26 -17.91
C ALA A 142 -14.95 -2.26 -16.86
N GLU A 143 -15.05 -2.60 -15.58
CA GLU A 143 -14.61 -1.73 -14.48
C GLU A 143 -13.09 -1.76 -14.29
N LEU A 144 -12.48 -2.95 -14.41
CA LEU A 144 -11.03 -3.11 -14.45
C LEU A 144 -10.42 -2.28 -15.60
N SER A 145 -11.01 -2.36 -16.79
CA SER A 145 -10.57 -1.59 -17.97
C SER A 145 -10.68 -0.06 -17.77
N LYS A 146 -11.63 0.42 -16.97
CA LYS A 146 -11.74 1.86 -16.62
C LYS A 146 -10.70 2.28 -15.59
N SER A 147 -10.42 1.43 -14.60
CA SER A 147 -9.41 1.71 -13.58
C SER A 147 -8.02 1.85 -14.21
N GLU A 148 -7.67 0.98 -15.16
CA GLU A 148 -6.41 1.03 -15.88
C GLU A 148 -6.25 2.30 -16.74
N LYS A 149 -7.33 2.78 -17.36
CA LYS A 149 -7.33 4.05 -18.12
C LYS A 149 -7.23 5.28 -17.22
N LYS A 150 -7.68 5.19 -15.97
CA LYS A 150 -7.59 6.28 -14.98
C LYS A 150 -6.17 6.40 -14.43
N ASP A 151 -5.53 5.27 -14.11
CA ASP A 151 -4.13 5.21 -13.69
C ASP A 151 -3.16 5.66 -14.80
N GLU A 152 -3.50 5.44 -16.08
CA GLU A 152 -2.69 5.91 -17.20
C GLU A 152 -2.82 7.43 -17.45
N LYS A 153 -3.97 8.02 -17.08
CA LYS A 153 -4.22 9.47 -17.22
C LYS A 153 -3.54 10.27 -16.10
N ASP A 154 -3.60 9.79 -14.87
CA ASP A 154 -2.86 10.37 -13.73
C ASP A 154 -1.33 10.28 -13.92
N LYS A 155 -0.83 9.23 -14.59
CA LYS A 155 0.59 9.13 -14.98
C LYS A 155 1.00 10.09 -16.10
N LYS A 156 0.10 10.46 -17.03
CA LYS A 156 0.41 11.40 -18.12
C LYS A 156 0.30 12.86 -17.68
N GLU A 157 -0.64 13.21 -16.80
CA GLU A 157 -0.76 14.57 -16.26
C GLU A 157 0.36 14.92 -15.25
N GLY A 158 0.95 13.93 -14.58
CA GLY A 158 2.16 14.11 -13.75
C GLY A 158 3.47 14.37 -14.52
N VAL A 159 3.47 14.26 -15.85
CA VAL A 159 4.67 14.46 -16.70
C VAL A 159 4.60 15.78 -17.50
N GLN A 160 3.43 16.43 -17.61
CA GLN A 160 3.24 17.64 -18.43
C GLN A 160 3.14 18.97 -17.65
N THR A 161 3.71 19.05 -16.44
CA THR A 161 4.10 20.33 -15.84
C THR A 161 5.58 20.32 -15.49
N LYS A 162 6.42 20.47 -16.52
CA LYS A 162 7.79 20.98 -16.41
C LYS A 162 8.04 22.00 -17.51
#